data_AF-A0A914Q2T4-F1
#
_entry.id   AF-A0A914Q2T4-F1
#
_cell.length_a   1.000
_cell.length_b   1.000
_cell.length_c   1.000
_cell.angle_alpha   90.00
_cell.angle_beta   90.00
_cell.angle_gamma   90.00
#
_symmetry.space_group_name_H-M   'P 1'
#
loop_
_entity.id
_entity.type
_entity.pdbx_description
1 polymer ?
#
loop_
_entity_poly.entity_id
_entity_poly.type
_entity_poly.pdbx_seq_one_letter_code
_entity_poly.pdbx_strand_id
1 'polypeptide(L)'
;MYHVYRLPCESEVSQALKQSVRVLCWIMTGLNNTESRAIHVNATWAPRCNKYVFITSKPGYGLPTVDLNVTEGRNYLWAKTKAAFQWIYELLRLKIPVYV
;
A
#
# COMPACT_ATOMS: atom_id res chain seq x y z
N MET A 1 -5.83 18.03 2.75
CA MET A 1 -5.29 18.60 1.49
C MET A 1 -4.61 17.43 0.77
N TYR A 2 -5.34 16.75 -0.11
CA TYR A 2 -4.96 15.43 -0.61
C TYR A 2 -3.96 15.56 -1.77
N HIS A 3 -2.76 15.00 -1.60
CA HIS A 3 -1.79 14.86 -2.68
C HIS A 3 -2.27 13.77 -3.64
N VAL A 4 -3.05 14.17 -4.64
CA VAL A 4 -3.24 13.35 -5.85
C VAL A 4 -1.92 13.39 -6.60
N TYR A 5 -1.06 12.39 -6.38
CA TYR A 5 0.14 12.21 -7.19
C TYR A 5 -0.29 11.89 -8.61
N ARG A 6 -0.30 12.94 -9.46
CA ARG A 6 -0.57 12.81 -10.89
C ARG A 6 0.59 12.03 -11.50
N LEU A 7 0.36 10.76 -11.83
CA LEU A 7 1.31 9.96 -12.59
C LEU A 7 1.60 10.66 -13.94
N PRO A 8 2.84 10.59 -14.46
CA PRO A 8 3.16 11.09 -15.79
C PRO A 8 2.26 10.45 -16.86
N CYS A 9 2.28 11.00 -18.08
CA CYS A 9 1.46 10.52 -19.20
C CYS A 9 1.62 8.99 -19.37
N GLU A 10 0.61 8.23 -18.93
CA GLU A 10 0.56 6.78 -19.06
C GLU A 10 0.08 6.43 -20.47
N SER A 11 0.69 5.41 -21.09
CA SER A 11 0.26 4.93 -22.41
C SER A 11 -1.20 4.46 -22.39
N GLU A 12 -1.87 4.50 -23.54
CA GLU A 12 -3.25 3.99 -23.68
C GLU A 12 -3.35 2.52 -23.25
N VAL A 13 -2.33 1.71 -23.56
CA VAL A 13 -2.22 0.32 -23.10
C VAL A 13 -2.22 0.21 -21.57
N SER A 14 -1.46 1.07 -20.88
CA SER A 14 -1.42 1.11 -19.40
C SER A 14 -2.80 1.46 -18.82
N GLN A 15 -3.49 2.43 -19.42
CA GLN A 15 -4.82 2.84 -18.98
C GLN A 15 -5.86 1.72 -19.20
N ALA A 16 -5.84 1.06 -20.35
CA ALA A 16 -6.72 -0.08 -20.66
C ALA A 16 -6.47 -1.27 -19.72
N LEU A 17 -5.20 -1.58 -19.41
CA LEU A 17 -4.84 -2.62 -18.44
C LEU A 17 -5.31 -2.27 -17.02
N LYS A 18 -5.17 -1.00 -16.61
CA LYS A 18 -5.64 -0.55 -15.29
C LYS A 18 -7.16 -0.70 -15.14
N GLN A 19 -7.93 -0.63 -16.22
CA GLN A 19 -9.39 -0.84 -16.18
C GLN A 19 -9.79 -2.32 -16.21
N SER A 20 -9.02 -3.17 -16.89
CA SER A 20 -9.36 -4.58 -17.11
C SER A 20 -8.75 -5.55 -16.10
N VAL A 21 -7.62 -5.18 -15.47
CA VAL A 21 -6.90 -6.02 -14.52
C VAL A 21 -7.05 -5.47 -13.11
N ARG A 22 -7.18 -6.37 -12.12
CA ARG A 22 -7.26 -6.03 -10.70
C ARG A 22 -5.95 -6.36 -10.00
N VAL A 23 -5.18 -5.33 -9.65
CA VAL A 23 -3.92 -5.43 -8.90
C VAL A 23 -4.01 -4.68 -7.59
N LEU A 24 -3.83 -5.39 -6.48
CA LEU A 24 -3.61 -4.82 -5.15
C LEU A 24 -2.13 -4.92 -4.81
N CYS A 25 -1.51 -3.79 -4.49
CA CYS A 25 -0.12 -3.75 -4.04
C CYS A 25 -0.06 -3.61 -2.52
N TRP A 26 0.50 -4.61 -1.87
CA TRP A 26 0.79 -4.58 -0.44
C TRP A 26 2.29 -4.32 -0.25
N ILE A 27 2.63 -3.21 0.42
CA ILE A 27 4.00 -2.80 0.68
C ILE A 27 4.28 -2.90 2.18
N MET A 28 5.11 -3.86 2.58
CA MET A 28 5.56 -3.97 3.97
C MET A 28 6.79 -3.07 4.18
N THR A 29 6.73 -2.18 5.16
CA THR A 29 7.85 -1.30 5.52
C THR A 29 8.07 -1.29 7.03
N GLY A 30 9.29 -0.99 7.45
CA GLY A 30 9.65 -0.85 8.86
C GLY A 30 9.74 0.62 9.27
N LEU A 31 9.77 0.87 10.58
CA LEU A 31 9.76 2.20 11.20
C LEU A 31 10.75 3.20 10.57
N ASN A 32 11.99 2.77 10.33
CA ASN A 32 13.08 3.62 9.83
C ASN A 32 13.06 3.80 8.29
N ASN A 33 12.19 3.06 7.60
CA ASN A 33 12.11 3.04 6.14
C ASN A 33 10.92 3.84 5.61
N THR A 34 9.99 4.26 6.48
CA THR A 34 8.81 5.02 6.08
C THR A 34 9.21 6.31 5.36
N GLU A 35 10.04 7.14 6.00
CA GLU A 35 10.52 8.40 5.41
C GLU A 35 11.58 8.18 4.33
N SER A 36 12.55 7.29 4.57
CA SER A 36 13.68 7.14 3.64
C SER A 36 13.35 6.34 2.36
N ARG A 37 12.25 5.57 2.33
CA ARG A 37 11.92 4.68 1.21
C ARG A 37 10.45 4.69 0.83
N ALA A 38 9.53 4.56 1.78
CA ALA A 38 8.12 4.38 1.47
C ALA A 38 7.50 5.61 0.81
N ILE A 39 7.95 6.82 1.15
CA ILE A 39 7.53 8.06 0.46
C ILE A 39 7.84 8.02 -1.03
N HIS A 40 9.01 7.50 -1.42
CA HIS A 40 9.42 7.44 -2.82
C HIS A 40 8.63 6.38 -3.58
N VAL A 41 8.30 5.26 -2.93
CA VAL A 41 7.39 4.24 -3.48
C VAL A 41 6.01 4.85 -3.75
N ASN A 42 5.48 5.63 -2.81
CA ASN A 42 4.19 6.32 -2.96
C ASN A 42 4.21 7.38 -4.06
N ALA A 43 5.31 8.11 -4.19
CA ALA A 43 5.48 9.13 -5.22
C ALA A 43 5.75 8.57 -6.63
N THR A 44 6.02 7.26 -6.77
CA THR A 44 6.43 6.64 -8.04
C THR A 44 5.48 5.54 -8.51
N TRP A 45 5.78 4.27 -8.20
CA TRP A 45 5.10 3.14 -8.82
C TRP A 45 3.84 2.69 -8.09
N ALA A 46 3.70 2.94 -6.78
CA ALA A 46 2.54 2.46 -6.02
C ALA A 46 1.19 2.95 -6.57
N PRO A 47 1.03 4.21 -7.02
CA PRO A 47 -0.23 4.68 -7.60
C PRO A 47 -0.59 4.04 -8.95
N ARG A 48 0.33 3.26 -9.57
CA ARG A 48 0.06 2.49 -10.79
C ARG A 48 -0.82 1.27 -10.50
N CYS A 49 -0.79 0.74 -9.27
CA CYS A 49 -1.69 -0.31 -8.83
C CYS A 49 -3.14 0.19 -8.77
N ASN A 50 -4.13 -0.71 -8.86
CA ASN A 50 -5.54 -0.31 -8.74
C ASN A 50 -5.87 0.13 -7.31
N LYS A 51 -5.29 -0.57 -6.34
CA LYS A 51 -5.30 -0.24 -4.91
C LYS A 51 -3.92 -0.53 -4.36
N TYR A 52 -3.50 0.20 -3.34
CA TYR A 52 -2.24 -0.08 -2.65
C TYR A 52 -2.34 0.30 -1.17
N VAL A 53 -1.54 -0.36 -0.34
CA VAL A 53 -1.49 -0.15 1.10
C VAL A 53 -0.07 -0.33 1.62
N PHE A 54 0.33 0.53 2.54
CA PHE A 54 1.57 0.39 3.29
C PHE A 54 1.26 -0.21 4.66
N ILE A 55 1.89 -1.34 4.98
CA ILE A 55 1.76 -1.96 6.30
C ILE A 55 3.01 -1.61 7.11
N THR A 56 2.80 -0.88 8.20
CA THR A 56 3.84 -0.34 9.07
C THR A 56 3.29 -0.05 10.46
N SER A 57 4.11 -0.21 11.49
CA SER A 57 3.72 0.13 12.87
C SER A 57 3.92 1.61 13.22
N LYS A 58 4.24 2.47 12.24
CA LYS A 58 4.28 3.93 12.41
C LYS A 58 3.60 4.63 11.23
N PRO A 59 2.33 5.03 11.38
CA PRO A 59 1.67 5.89 10.39
C PRO A 59 2.36 7.26 10.37
N GLY A 60 2.52 7.85 9.18
CA GLY A 60 3.17 9.15 9.02
C GLY A 60 3.33 9.58 7.57
N TYR A 61 3.73 10.84 7.37
CA TYR A 61 4.12 11.42 6.08
C TYR A 61 3.05 11.39 4.97
N GLY A 62 1.77 11.34 5.34
CA GLY A 62 0.66 11.31 4.38
C GLY A 62 0.56 10.01 3.58
N LEU A 63 1.22 8.93 4.02
CA LEU A 63 1.16 7.63 3.38
C LEU A 63 -0.13 6.87 3.75
N PRO A 64 -0.74 6.13 2.80
CA PRO A 64 -1.86 5.24 3.10
C PRO A 64 -1.39 4.02 3.89
N THR A 65 -1.38 4.17 5.21
CA THR A 65 -0.75 3.23 6.15
C THR A 65 -1.76 2.50 7.00
N VAL A 66 -1.49 1.22 7.25
CA VAL A 66 -2.25 0.37 8.16
C VAL A 66 -1.28 -0.23 9.17
N ASP A 67 -1.58 0.00 10.44
CA ASP A 67 -0.92 -0.71 11.54
C ASP A 67 -1.75 -1.94 11.91
N LEU A 68 -1.11 -3.11 11.88
CA LEU A 68 -1.72 -4.39 12.24
C LEU A 68 -1.53 -4.73 13.73
N ASN A 69 -0.89 -3.84 14.50
CA ASN A 69 -0.57 -4.04 15.91
C ASN A 69 0.22 -5.34 16.17
N VAL A 70 1.16 -5.65 15.27
CA VAL A 70 2.09 -6.78 15.39
C VAL A 70 3.48 -6.24 15.68
N THR A 71 4.18 -6.88 16.62
CA THR A 71 5.55 -6.52 17.02
C THR A 71 6.49 -6.38 15.81
N GLU A 72 7.28 -5.31 15.81
CA GLU A 72 8.30 -5.05 14.79
C GLU A 72 9.54 -5.93 14.97
N GLY A 73 10.18 -6.27 13.86
CA GLY A 73 11.47 -6.98 13.86
C GLY A 73 11.51 -8.14 12.88
N ARG A 74 12.73 -8.55 12.51
CA ARG A 74 12.97 -9.57 11.48
C ARG A 74 12.35 -10.92 11.85
N ASN A 75 12.34 -11.26 13.14
CA ASN A 75 11.75 -12.51 13.65
C ASN A 75 10.21 -12.51 13.57
N TYR A 76 9.58 -11.34 13.47
CA TYR A 76 8.12 -11.18 13.44
C TYR A 76 7.55 -10.95 12.03
N LEU A 77 8.40 -10.97 10.99
CA LEU A 77 7.98 -10.75 9.60
C LEU A 77 6.90 -11.73 9.14
N TRP A 78 6.98 -12.98 9.60
CA TRP A 78 5.97 -13.98 9.28
C TRP A 78 4.62 -13.67 9.94
N ALA A 79 4.62 -13.29 11.22
CA ALA A 79 3.41 -12.89 11.92
C ALA A 79 2.75 -11.68 11.23
N LYS A 80 3.55 -10.69 10.83
CA LYS A 80 3.08 -9.53 10.06
C LYS A 80 2.49 -9.92 8.72
N THR A 81 3.13 -10.85 8.01
CA THR A 81 2.65 -11.34 6.71
C THR A 81 1.29 -12.03 6.86
N LYS A 82 1.11 -12.91 7.86
CA LYS A 82 -0.18 -13.54 8.14
C LYS A 82 -1.28 -12.52 8.47
N ALA A 83 -0.98 -11.58 9.36
CA ALA A 83 -1.92 -10.53 9.73
C ALA A 83 -2.28 -9.64 8.52
N ALA A 84 -1.31 -9.34 7.66
CA ALA A 84 -1.53 -8.59 6.43
C ALA A 84 -2.47 -9.31 5.48
N PHE A 85 -2.22 -10.60 5.22
CA PHE A 85 -3.10 -11.40 4.38
C PHE A 85 -4.52 -11.51 4.94
N GLN A 86 -4.67 -11.70 6.25
CA GLN A 86 -6.00 -11.71 6.90
C GLN A 86 -6.72 -10.37 6.72
N TRP A 87 -6.04 -9.26 6.99
CA TRP A 87 -6.61 -7.93 6.81
C TRP A 87 -7.02 -7.64 5.36
N ILE A 88 -6.14 -8.00 4.39
CA ILE A 88 -6.42 -7.86 2.96
C ILE A 88 -7.62 -8.72 2.55
N TYR A 89 -7.69 -9.95 3.04
CA TYR A 89 -8.80 -10.85 2.75
C TYR A 89 -10.13 -10.26 3.21
N GLU A 90 -10.19 -9.76 4.44
CA GLU A 90 -11.40 -9.13 4.99
C GLU A 90 -11.77 -7.85 4.24
N LEU A 91 -10.79 -7.00 3.92
CA LEU A 91 -10.99 -5.80 3.11
C LEU A 91 -11.64 -6.13 1.75
N LEU A 92 -11.11 -7.16 1.06
CA LEU A 92 -11.62 -7.57 -0.25
C LEU A 92 -12.98 -8.26 -0.15
N ARG A 93 -13.19 -9.07 0.90
CA ARG A 93 -14.45 -9.77 1.18
C ARG A 93 -15.58 -8.79 1.46
N LEU A 94 -15.32 -7.78 2.29
CA LEU A 94 -16.32 -6.79 2.70
C LEU A 94 -16.51 -5.65 1.70
N LYS A 95 -15.79 -5.67 0.57
CA LYS A 95 -15.74 -4.59 -0.44
C LYS A 95 -15.52 -3.20 0.18
N ILE A 96 -14.84 -3.13 1.33
CA ILE A 96 -14.59 -1.86 1.99
C ILE A 96 -13.77 -1.00 1.01
N PRO A 97 -14.25 0.19 0.66
CA PRO A 97 -13.48 1.07 -0.18
C PRO A 97 -12.23 1.48 0.59
N VAL A 98 -11.06 1.24 -0.02
CA VAL A 98 -9.78 1.72 0.49
C VAL A 98 -9.77 3.22 0.22
N TYR A 99 -10.41 3.98 1.11
CA TYR A 99 -10.28 5.43 1.15
C TYR A 99 -9.18 5.73 2.15
N VAL A 100 -8.03 6.12 1.63
CA VAL A 100 -7.03 6.90 2.37
C VAL A 100 -6.89 8.23 1.67
#